data_AF-A0A838H7W7-F1
#
_entry.id   AF-A0A838H7W7-F1
#
_cell.length_a   1.000
_cell.length_b   1.000
_cell.length_c   1.000
_cell.angle_alpha   90.00
_cell.angle_beta   90.00
_cell.angle_gamma   90.00
#
_symmetry.space_group_name_H-M   'P 1'
#
loop_
_entity.id
_entity.type
_entity.pdbx_description
1 polymer ?
#
loop_
_entity_poly.entity_id
_entity_poly.type
_entity_poly.pdbx_seq_one_letter_code
_entity_poly.pdbx_strand_id
1 'polypeptide(L)'
;MRRKLKPAAHPVSFAAGRATWPLRMTPGLLIVGAQRCGTTSMYRALAQHPAMAKPVLRKGVHFFDVAYTKDLKWYRAHFPLVASARRTAPSGVDPVAFESSPYYLFHP
;
A
#
# COMPACT_ATOMS: atom_id res chain seq x y z
N MET A 1 -6.86 -0.67 -31.88
CA MET A 1 -7.05 -1.65 -30.79
C MET A 1 -5.71 -1.88 -30.07
N ARG A 2 -5.38 -1.08 -29.04
CA ARG A 2 -4.06 -1.19 -28.34
C ARG A 2 -4.15 -2.26 -27.24
N ARG A 3 -3.58 -3.43 -27.51
CA ARG A 3 -3.40 -4.53 -26.55
C ARG A 3 -2.51 -4.03 -25.40
N LYS A 4 -3.09 -3.70 -24.24
CA LYS A 4 -2.32 -3.38 -23.03
C LYS A 4 -1.55 -4.63 -22.62
N LEU A 5 -0.26 -4.68 -22.93
CA LEU A 5 0.67 -5.60 -22.29
C LEU A 5 0.61 -5.32 -20.77
N LYS A 6 0.03 -6.22 -20.00
CA LYS A 6 0.20 -6.23 -18.54
C LYS A 6 1.67 -6.59 -18.31
N PRO A 7 2.51 -5.72 -17.75
CA PRO A 7 3.92 -6.05 -17.60
C PRO A 7 4.04 -7.23 -16.62
N ALA A 8 4.86 -8.22 -16.98
CA ALA A 8 5.29 -9.33 -16.14
C ALA A 8 6.23 -8.87 -14.99
N ALA A 9 5.98 -7.69 -14.42
CA ALA A 9 6.83 -7.04 -13.42
C ALA A 9 6.52 -7.50 -11.99
N HIS A 10 5.49 -8.33 -11.79
CA HIS A 10 4.96 -8.66 -10.47
C HIS A 10 5.94 -9.38 -9.53
N PRO A 11 6.64 -10.46 -9.94
CA PRO A 11 7.52 -11.20 -9.02
C PRO A 11 8.81 -10.44 -8.72
N VAL A 12 9.41 -9.79 -9.72
CA VAL A 12 10.66 -9.03 -9.55
C VAL A 12 10.46 -7.82 -8.63
N SER A 13 9.36 -7.09 -8.82
CA SER A 13 9.03 -5.93 -7.97
C SER A 13 8.73 -6.34 -6.53
N PHE A 14 8.12 -7.51 -6.35
CA PHE A 14 7.84 -8.06 -5.02
C PHE A 14 9.10 -8.61 -4.34
N ALA A 15 9.97 -9.30 -5.06
CA ALA A 15 11.25 -9.81 -4.54
C ALA A 15 12.16 -8.65 -4.10
N ALA A 16 12.29 -7.61 -4.94
CA ALA A 16 12.97 -6.38 -4.56
C ALA A 16 12.30 -5.70 -3.35
N GLY A 17 10.97 -5.74 -3.28
CA GLY A 17 10.20 -5.26 -2.13
C GLY A 17 10.55 -5.98 -0.83
N ARG A 18 10.64 -7.31 -0.88
CA ARG A 18 10.98 -8.16 0.26
C ARG A 18 12.45 -7.99 0.67
N ALA A 19 13.37 -7.84 -0.28
CA ALA A 19 14.79 -7.58 0.01
C ALA A 19 15.02 -6.23 0.69
N THR A 20 14.18 -5.23 0.39
CA THR A 20 14.28 -3.86 0.92
C THR A 20 13.32 -3.57 2.08
N TRP A 21 12.70 -4.61 2.66
CA TRP A 21 11.66 -4.47 3.70
C TRP A 21 12.03 -3.58 4.90
N PRO A 22 13.29 -3.55 5.42
CA PRO A 22 13.60 -2.74 6.60
C PRO A 22 13.53 -1.23 6.31
N LEU A 23 13.76 -0.85 5.04
CA LEU A 23 13.80 0.52 4.57
C LEU A 23 12.44 1.02 4.06
N ARG A 24 11.43 0.16 4.05
CA ARG A 24 10.06 0.45 3.61
C ARG A 24 9.18 0.91 4.75
N MET A 25 8.22 1.77 4.42
CA MET A 25 7.27 2.30 5.38
C MET A 25 6.41 1.20 6.00
N THR A 26 6.02 1.41 7.25
CA THR A 26 4.91 0.70 7.88
C THR A 26 3.67 1.59 7.77
N PRO A 27 2.48 1.07 7.44
CA PRO A 27 1.26 1.86 7.36
C PRO A 27 0.91 2.49 8.70
N GLY A 28 0.64 3.79 8.70
CA GLY A 28 0.11 4.53 9.85
C GLY A 28 -1.40 4.76 9.78
N LEU A 29 -2.03 4.43 8.65
CA LEU A 29 -3.47 4.55 8.43
C LEU A 29 -4.02 3.31 7.70
N LEU A 30 -5.08 2.72 8.24
CA LEU A 30 -5.80 1.61 7.63
C LEU A 30 -7.25 2.00 7.36
N ILE A 31 -7.68 1.92 6.09
CA ILE A 31 -9.10 2.01 5.73
C ILE A 31 -9.68 0.59 5.74
N VAL A 32 -10.31 0.22 6.86
CA VAL A 32 -10.72 -1.16 7.16
C VAL A 32 -12.06 -1.58 6.55
N GLY A 33 -12.89 -0.62 6.08
CA GLY A 33 -14.22 -0.95 5.54
C GLY A 33 -15.26 0.13 5.75
N ALA A 34 -16.51 -0.14 5.40
CA ALA A 34 -17.03 -1.37 4.78
C ALA A 34 -16.92 -1.41 3.23
N GLN A 35 -17.29 -2.54 2.62
CA GLN A 35 -17.51 -2.62 1.19
C GLN A 35 -18.67 -1.67 0.79
N ARG A 36 -18.54 -1.01 -0.37
CA ARG A 36 -19.54 -0.08 -0.93
C ARG A 36 -19.87 1.15 -0.06
N CYS A 37 -19.09 1.48 0.98
CA CYS A 37 -19.30 2.67 1.82
C CYS A 37 -18.41 3.88 1.46
N GLY A 38 -17.81 3.92 0.27
CA GLY A 38 -16.96 5.03 -0.17
C GLY A 38 -15.45 4.87 0.10
N THR A 39 -14.97 3.71 0.57
CA THR A 39 -13.53 3.44 0.77
C THR A 39 -12.67 3.66 -0.47
N THR A 40 -13.21 3.42 -1.68
CA THR A 40 -12.50 3.72 -2.94
C THR A 40 -12.36 5.22 -3.19
N SER A 41 -13.39 6.02 -2.89
CA SER A 41 -13.31 7.48 -3.02
C SER A 41 -12.30 8.06 -2.03
N MET A 42 -12.36 7.64 -0.77
CA MET A 42 -11.39 8.04 0.26
C MET A 42 -9.95 7.64 -0.12
N TYR A 43 -9.74 6.40 -0.57
CA TYR A 43 -8.43 5.95 -1.03
C TYR A 43 -7.89 6.82 -2.17
N ARG A 44 -8.73 7.20 -3.14
CA ARG A 44 -8.34 8.06 -4.26
C ARG A 44 -7.99 9.47 -3.80
N ALA A 45 -8.79 10.05 -2.91
CA ALA A 45 -8.54 11.38 -2.36
C ALA A 45 -7.21 11.43 -1.59
N LEU A 46 -6.97 10.45 -0.70
CA LEU A 46 -5.70 10.36 0.03
C LEU A 46 -4.52 10.16 -0.93
N ALA A 47 -4.65 9.27 -1.93
CA ALA A 47 -3.58 9.00 -2.88
C ALA A 47 -3.17 10.21 -3.75
N GLN A 48 -3.96 11.29 -3.77
CA GLN A 48 -3.61 12.54 -4.45
C GLN A 48 -2.73 13.46 -3.59
N HIS A 49 -2.72 13.27 -2.26
CA HIS A 49 -1.95 14.12 -1.37
C HIS A 49 -0.48 13.67 -1.29
N PRO A 50 0.51 14.57 -1.46
CA PRO A 50 1.94 14.22 -1.55
C PRO A 50 2.53 13.58 -0.28
N ALA A 51 1.92 13.83 0.88
CA ALA A 51 2.30 13.19 2.15
C ALA A 51 1.66 11.80 2.37
N MET A 52 0.76 11.34 1.50
CA MET A 52 0.06 10.07 1.67
C MET A 52 0.65 8.99 0.74
N ALA A 53 1.39 8.06 1.32
CA ALA A 53 2.09 7.01 0.59
C ALA A 53 1.20 5.76 0.43
N LYS A 54 0.66 5.56 -0.78
CA LYS A 54 -0.07 4.33 -1.14
C LYS A 54 0.88 3.15 -1.41
N PRO A 55 0.39 1.89 -1.38
CA PRO A 55 1.19 0.73 -1.78
C PRO A 55 1.66 0.84 -3.24
N VAL A 56 2.87 0.34 -3.52
CA VAL A 56 3.50 0.41 -4.85
C VAL A 56 3.10 -0.74 -5.78
N LEU A 57 2.61 -1.85 -5.22
CA LEU A 57 2.26 -3.05 -5.99
C LEU A 57 0.76 -3.08 -6.34
N ARG A 58 -0.10 -3.12 -5.33
CA ARG A 58 -1.56 -3.23 -5.47
C ARG A 58 -2.27 -2.52 -4.33
N LYS A 59 -3.44 -1.94 -4.63
CA LYS A 59 -4.40 -1.50 -3.61
C LYS A 59 -4.94 -2.74 -2.89
N GLY A 60 -5.08 -2.63 -1.56
CA GLY A 60 -5.58 -3.71 -0.69
C GLY A 60 -4.50 -4.76 -0.48
N VAL A 61 -3.71 -4.63 0.59
CA VAL A 61 -2.62 -5.57 0.86
C VAL A 61 -3.17 -6.84 1.49
N HIS A 62 -4.33 -6.75 2.15
CA HIS A 62 -5.04 -7.92 2.66
C HIS A 62 -4.20 -8.73 3.66
N PHE A 63 -3.46 -8.01 4.49
CA PHE A 63 -2.58 -8.58 5.50
C PHE A 63 -3.36 -9.10 6.71
N PHE A 64 -4.31 -8.32 7.22
CA PHE A 64 -5.11 -8.68 8.40
C PHE A 64 -6.32 -9.57 8.08
N ASP A 65 -6.41 -10.09 6.85
CA ASP A 65 -7.43 -11.08 6.45
C ASP A 65 -6.77 -12.30 5.78
N VAL A 66 -6.72 -12.37 4.44
CA VAL A 66 -6.33 -13.57 3.70
C VAL A 66 -4.82 -13.85 3.73
N ALA A 67 -3.99 -12.85 4.05
CA ALA A 67 -2.54 -12.98 4.11
C ALA A 67 -1.96 -12.92 5.53
N TYR A 68 -2.77 -13.17 6.58
CA TYR A 68 -2.31 -13.09 7.97
C TYR A 68 -1.19 -14.09 8.32
N THR A 69 -1.11 -15.20 7.59
CA THR A 69 -0.01 -16.18 7.71
C THR A 69 1.33 -15.67 7.17
N LYS A 70 1.36 -14.49 6.54
CA LYS A 70 2.59 -13.87 6.02
C LYS A 70 3.28 -13.05 7.10
N ASP A 71 4.58 -12.87 6.93
CA ASP A 71 5.38 -12.08 7.86
C ASP A 71 5.26 -10.57 7.62
N LEU A 72 5.62 -9.76 8.62
CA LEU A 72 5.73 -8.30 8.49
C LEU A 72 6.67 -7.87 7.36
N LYS A 73 7.64 -8.70 6.98
CA LYS A 73 8.52 -8.47 5.82
C LYS A 73 7.73 -8.49 4.51
N TRP A 74 6.84 -9.47 4.35
CA TRP A 74 5.89 -9.54 3.25
C TRP A 74 4.95 -8.33 3.24
N TYR A 75 4.46 -7.90 4.40
CA TYR A 75 3.58 -6.73 4.48
C TYR A 75 4.29 -5.45 4.03
N ARG A 76 5.44 -5.15 4.64
CA ARG A 76 6.24 -3.94 4.35
C ARG A 76 6.75 -3.88 2.91
N ALA A 77 6.92 -5.02 2.24
CA ALA A 77 7.30 -5.09 0.82
C ALA A 77 6.32 -4.36 -0.12
N HIS A 78 5.07 -4.16 0.30
CA HIS A 78 4.04 -3.48 -0.49
C HIS A 78 4.14 -1.95 -0.45
N PHE A 79 4.86 -1.37 0.51
CA PHE A 79 4.92 0.06 0.76
C PHE A 79 6.21 0.68 0.22
N PRO A 80 6.21 1.98 -0.15
CA PRO A 80 7.41 2.62 -0.67
C PRO A 80 8.54 2.69 0.37
N LEU A 81 9.75 2.93 -0.12
CA LEU A 81 10.89 3.27 0.74
C LEU A 81 10.61 4.58 1.50
N VAL A 82 11.03 4.65 2.76
CA VAL A 82 10.90 5.85 3.60
C VAL A 82 11.52 7.07 2.90
N ALA A 83 12.73 6.90 2.33
CA ALA A 83 13.43 7.96 1.61
C ALA A 83 12.70 8.42 0.33
N SER A 84 11.97 7.52 -0.34
CA SER A 84 11.17 7.91 -1.51
C SER A 84 9.92 8.68 -1.11
N ALA A 85 9.24 8.28 -0.04
CA ALA A 85 8.06 8.98 0.45
C ALA A 85 8.42 10.37 1.03
N ARG A 86 9.56 10.50 1.71
CA ARG A 86 10.04 11.80 2.22
C ARG A 86 10.38 12.78 1.09
N ARG A 87 10.87 12.29 -0.05
CA ARG A 87 11.17 13.13 -1.21
C ARG A 87 9.93 13.72 -1.88
N THR A 88 8.78 13.05 -1.78
CA THR A 88 7.53 13.54 -2.37
C THR A 88 6.72 14.38 -1.39
N ALA A 89 6.93 14.22 -0.09
CA ALA A 89 6.19 14.96 0.93
C ALA A 89 6.58 16.45 0.94
N PRO A 90 5.64 17.35 1.29
CA PRO A 90 5.95 18.75 1.53
C PRO A 90 6.99 18.94 2.65
N SER A 91 7.75 20.03 2.60
CA SER A 91 8.72 20.35 3.64
C SER A 91 8.06 20.43 5.02
N GLY A 92 8.69 19.83 6.03
CA GLY A 92 8.17 19.79 7.40
C GLY A 92 7.00 18.81 7.62
N VAL A 93 6.59 18.04 6.61
CA VAL A 93 5.51 17.05 6.73
C VAL A 93 6.09 15.64 6.63
N ASP A 94 5.90 14.84 7.69
CA ASP A 94 6.25 13.43 7.65
C ASP A 94 5.23 12.64 6.80
N PRO A 95 5.68 11.83 5.83
CA PRO A 95 4.78 11.04 5.01
C PRO A 95 4.15 9.91 5.83
N VAL A 96 2.86 9.65 5.58
CA VAL A 96 2.11 8.54 6.18
C VAL A 96 1.78 7.52 5.11
N ALA A 97 2.23 6.28 5.30
CA ALA A 97 1.78 5.18 4.47
C ALA A 97 0.37 4.75 4.87
N PHE A 98 -0.45 4.38 3.89
CA PHE A 98 -1.80 3.91 4.15
C PHE A 98 -2.18 2.75 3.25
N GLU A 99 -3.16 1.97 3.68
CA GLU A 99 -3.81 0.98 2.83
C GLU A 99 -5.33 0.95 3.01
N SER A 100 -6.00 0.19 2.14
CA SER A 100 -7.45 0.03 2.16
C SER A 100 -7.83 -1.39 1.78
N SER A 101 -8.33 -2.14 2.75
CA SER A 101 -8.85 -3.50 2.58
C SER A 101 -10.22 -3.57 3.27
N PRO A 102 -11.32 -3.30 2.54
CA PRO A 102 -12.65 -3.14 3.14
C PRO A 102 -13.23 -4.39 3.84
N TYR A 103 -12.60 -5.54 3.65
CA TYR A 103 -12.99 -6.79 4.29
C TYR A 103 -12.40 -6.94 5.71
N TYR A 104 -11.40 -6.14 6.09
CA TYR A 104 -10.85 -6.15 7.45
C TYR A 104 -11.93 -5.97 8.52
N LEU A 105 -12.92 -5.10 8.28
CA LEU A 105 -14.02 -4.87 9.21
C LEU A 105 -14.93 -6.11 9.44
N PHE A 106 -14.90 -7.09 8.52
CA PHE A 106 -15.73 -8.28 8.56
C PHE A 106 -14.91 -9.58 8.67
N HIS A 107 -13.59 -9.47 8.87
CA HIS A 107 -12.76 -10.65 9.11
C HIS A 107 -13.06 -11.18 10.53
N PRO A 108 -13.42 -12.46 10.67
CA PRO A 108 -13.82 -13.05 11.95
C PRO A 108 -12.67 -13.16 12.96
#